data_AF-A0A1H8P1P5-F1
#
_entry.id   AF-A0A1H8P1P5-F1
#
_cell.length_a   1.000
_cell.length_b   1.000
_cell.length_c   1.000
_cell.angle_alpha   90.00
_cell.angle_beta   90.00
_cell.angle_gamma   90.00
#
_symmetry.space_group_name_H-M   'P 1'
#
loop_
_entity.id
_entity.type
_entity.pdbx_description
1 polymer ?
#
loop_
_entity_poly.entity_id
_entity_poly.type
_entity_poly.pdbx_seq_one_letter_code
_entity_poly.pdbx_strand_id
1 'polypeptide(L)' 'MRKHRTPEQWQALVNQQRDSGLSASKFCKQENIGYASFCNWRKRLSDQAAGDSADSGEAGFLDLSSLMGAAQSGPGWNIV' A
#
# COMPACT_ATOMS: atom_id res chain seq x y z
N MET A 1 7.91 -10.97 21.74
CA MET A 1 7.10 -9.75 21.55
C MET A 1 7.48 -9.11 20.21
N ARG A 2 6.55 -9.00 19.26
CA ARG A 2 6.82 -8.31 17.99
C ARG A 2 6.81 -6.81 18.28
N LYS A 3 7.96 -6.13 18.14
CA LYS A 3 8.02 -4.67 18.24
C LYS A 3 7.26 -4.08 17.04
N HIS A 4 6.00 -3.74 17.24
CA HIS A 4 5.23 -2.99 16.25
C HIS A 4 5.75 -1.56 16.26
N ARG A 5 6.27 -1.12 15.10
CA ARG A 5 6.70 0.26 14.89
C ARG A 5 5.51 1.07 14.40
N THR A 6 5.35 2.27 14.94
CA THR A 6 4.28 3.18 14.53
C THR A 6 4.63 3.86 13.19
N PRO A 7 3.65 4.46 12.48
CA PRO A 7 3.91 5.20 11.24
C PRO A 7 4.98 6.30 11.41
N GLU A 8 4.96 7.01 12.53
CA GLU A 8 5.89 8.11 12.82
C GLU A 8 7.32 7.60 12.98
N GLN A 9 7.49 6.41 13.60
CA GLN A 9 8.79 5.76 13.69
C GLN A 9 9.32 5.35 12.30
N TRP A 10 8.44 4.90 11.41
CA TRP A 10 8.84 4.60 10.03
C TRP A 10 9.20 5.86 9.26
N GLN A 11 8.49 6.96 9.46
CA GLN A 11 8.84 8.26 8.88
C GLN A 11 10.25 8.69 9.32
N ALA A 12 10.58 8.58 10.61
CA ALA A 12 11.90 8.90 11.14
C ALA A 12 13.00 8.03 10.51
N LEU A 13 12.76 6.72 10.36
CA LEU A 13 13.70 5.80 9.70
C LEU A 13 13.92 6.14 8.22
N VAL A 14 12.87 6.51 7.50
CA VAL A 14 12.98 6.93 6.09
C VAL A 14 13.76 8.23 5.96
N ASN A 15 13.56 9.19 6.87
CA ASN A 15 14.34 10.43 6.90
C ASN A 15 15.81 10.14 7.22
N GLN A 16 16.11 9.37 8.27
CA GLN A 16 17.48 8.92 8.58
C GLN A 16 18.15 8.20 7.40
N GLN A 17 17.41 7.37 6.65
CA GLN A 17 17.94 6.72 5.45
C GLN A 17 18.30 7.73 4.35
N ARG A 18 17.52 8.82 4.21
CA ARG A 18 17.82 9.91 3.26
C ARG A 18 19.02 10.74 3.73
N ASP A 19 19.04 11.13 5.00
CA ASP A 19 20.14 11.92 5.60
C ASP A 19 21.47 11.17 5.60
N SER A 20 21.44 9.85 5.81
CA SER A 20 22.65 9.02 5.78
C SER A 20 23.24 8.82 4.38
N GLY A 21 22.49 9.13 3.31
CA GLY A 21 22.92 8.89 1.93
C GLY A 21 23.16 7.40 1.59
N LEU A 22 22.79 6.49 2.48
CA LEU A 22 22.98 5.06 2.31
C LEU A 22 21.86 4.47 1.45
N SER A 23 22.19 3.45 0.65
CA SER A 23 21.17 2.64 -0.01
C SER A 23 20.25 1.98 1.03
N ALA A 24 18.97 1.84 0.71
CA ALA A 24 17.97 1.23 1.58
C ALA A 24 18.41 -0.13 2.16
N SER A 25 19.06 -0.99 1.36
CA SER A 25 19.53 -2.30 1.82
C SER A 25 20.65 -2.22 2.86
N LYS A 26 21.58 -1.25 2.73
CA LYS A 26 22.64 -1.02 3.73
C LYS A 26 22.07 -0.46 5.03
N PHE A 27 21.20 0.55 4.91
CA PHE A 27 20.50 1.13 6.06
C PHE A 27 19.68 0.07 6.82
N CYS A 28 18.96 -0.79 6.08
CA CYS A 28 18.15 -1.84 6.70
C CYS A 28 19.00 -2.84 7.51
N LYS A 29 20.21 -3.16 7.03
CA LYS A 29 21.15 -4.01 7.76
C LYS A 29 21.66 -3.34 9.03
N GLN A 30 21.96 -2.04 8.96
CA GLN A 30 22.48 -1.26 10.09
C GLN A 30 21.45 -1.07 11.20
N GLU A 31 20.21 -0.72 10.85
CA GLU A 31 19.11 -0.52 11.80
C GLU A 31 18.39 -1.82 12.21
N ASN A 32 18.89 -2.97 11.74
CA ASN A 32 18.29 -4.29 11.97
C ASN A 32 16.78 -4.33 11.63
N ILE A 33 16.42 -3.74 10.49
CA ILE A 33 15.05 -3.71 9.98
C ILE A 33 14.91 -4.60 8.74
N GLY A 34 13.76 -5.25 8.62
CA GLY A 34 13.43 -6.04 7.44
C GLY A 34 13.28 -5.15 6.21
N TYR A 35 14.03 -5.46 5.15
CA TYR A 35 14.01 -4.69 3.90
C TYR A 35 12.60 -4.60 3.28
N ALA A 36 11.87 -5.71 3.25
CA ALA A 36 10.50 -5.74 2.73
C ALA A 36 9.56 -4.81 3.53
N SER A 37 9.70 -4.80 4.85
CA SER A 37 8.93 -3.89 5.72
C SER A 37 9.25 -2.43 5.42
N PHE A 38 10.55 -2.10 5.26
CA PHE A 38 10.98 -0.76 4.89
C PHE A 38 10.41 -0.31 3.53
N CYS A 39 10.48 -1.17 2.51
CA CYS A 39 9.91 -0.87 1.20
C CYS A 39 8.39 -0.64 1.24
N ASN A 40 7.65 -1.50 1.96
CA ASN A 40 6.21 -1.36 2.13
C ASN A 40 5.84 -0.05 2.84
N TRP A 41 6.54 0.29 3.92
CA TRP A 41 6.31 1.54 4.63
C TRP A 41 6.70 2.77 3.82
N ARG A 42 7.80 2.71 3.06
CA ARG A 42 8.18 3.80 2.16
C ARG A 42 7.10 4.08 1.10
N LYS A 43 6.48 3.03 0.55
CA LYS A 43 5.34 3.16 -0.37
C LYS A 43 4.13 3.78 0.34
N ARG A 44 3.73 3.25 1.51
CA ARG A 44 2.59 3.75 2.29
C ARG A 44 2.75 5.21 2.72
N LEU A 45 3.96 5.64 3.10
CA LEU A 45 4.23 7.03 3.49
C LEU A 45 4.23 7.98 2.28
N SER A 46 4.61 7.49 1.09
CA SER A 46 4.52 8.27 -0.14
C SER A 46 3.06 8.42 -0.60
N ASP A 47 2.27 7.36 -0.42
CA ASP A 47 0.84 7.33 -0.71
C ASP A 47 0.04 8.21 0.26
N GLN A 48 0.32 8.15 1.57
CA GLN A 48 -0.28 9.06 2.55
C GLN A 48 0.07 10.53 2.31
N ALA A 49 1.28 10.83 1.83
CA ALA A 49 1.66 12.20 1.46
C ALA A 49 0.90 12.70 0.22
N ALA A 50 0.44 11.79 -0.66
CA ALA A 50 -0.40 12.12 -1.81
C ALA A 50 -1.91 12.09 -1.48
N GLY A 51 -2.30 11.35 -0.43
CA GLY A 51 -3.68 11.05 -0.07
C GLY A 51 -4.39 12.10 0.79
N ASP A 52 -3.73 13.18 1.23
CA ASP A 52 -4.41 14.29 1.94
C ASP A 52 -5.25 15.18 0.98
N SER A 53 -5.36 14.84 -0.31
CA SER A 53 -6.16 15.63 -1.25
C SER A 53 -7.12 14.89 -2.16
N ALA A 54 -7.15 13.55 -2.25
CA ALA A 54 -8.26 12.80 -2.84
C ALA A 54 -7.97 11.30 -2.87
N ASP A 55 -8.71 10.50 -2.11
CA ASP A 55 -9.04 9.12 -2.51
C ASP A 55 -10.48 8.79 -2.08
N SER A 56 -11.42 9.59 -2.59
CA SER A 56 -12.66 9.03 -3.10
C SER A 56 -12.41 8.78 -4.58
N GLY A 57 -11.82 7.64 -4.91
CA GLY A 57 -11.26 7.40 -6.23
C GLY A 57 -11.12 5.93 -6.59
N GLU A 58 -12.17 5.14 -6.34
CA GLU A 58 -12.46 3.89 -7.05
C GLU A 58 -11.29 2.90 -7.11
N ALA A 59 -11.14 2.13 -6.03
CA ALA A 59 -10.47 0.83 -6.07
C ALA A 59 -11.25 -0.13 -6.99
N GLY A 60 -11.16 0.07 -8.32
CA GLY A 60 -11.60 -0.86 -9.37
C GLY A 60 -12.89 -1.61 -9.09
N PHE A 61 -13.88 -0.98 -8.45
CA PHE A 61 -15.12 -1.65 -8.10
C PHE A 61 -16.03 -1.50 -9.30
N LEU A 62 -16.01 -2.50 -10.19
CA LEU A 62 -16.89 -2.51 -11.33
C LEU A 62 -18.34 -2.47 -10.84
N ASP A 63 -19.03 -1.36 -11.06
CA ASP A 63 -20.45 -1.24 -10.77
C ASP A 63 -21.25 -2.25 -11.61
N LEU A 64 -21.70 -3.32 -10.96
CA LEU A 64 -22.48 -4.39 -11.58
C LEU A 64 -23.86 -3.93 -12.05
N SER A 65 -24.36 -2.79 -11.53
CA SER A 65 -25.64 -2.22 -11.98
C SER A 65 -25.58 -1.83 -13.47
N SER A 66 -24.44 -1.30 -13.90
CA SER A 66 -24.15 -0.95 -15.30
C SER A 66 -24.19 -2.16 -16.25
N LEU A 67 -23.87 -3.38 -15.76
CA LEU A 67 -23.93 -4.61 -16.56
C LEU A 67 -25.35 -5.22 -16.60
N MET A 68 -26.10 -5.06 -15.51
CA MET A 68 -27.44 -5.63 -15.37
C MET A 68 -28.49 -4.94 -16.27
N GLY A 69 -28.26 -3.69 -16.68
CA GLY A 69 -29.06 -3.01 -17.69
C GLY A 69 -28.95 -3.61 -19.10
N ALA A 70 -27.84 -4.31 -19.40
CA ALA A 70 -27.60 -4.98 -20.68
C ALA A 70 -27.93 -6.48 -20.66
N ALA A 71 -28.01 -7.10 -19.47
CA ALA A 71 -28.22 -8.53 -19.31
C ALA A 71 -29.72 -8.90 -19.18
N GLN A 72 -30.49 -8.69 -20.25
CA GLN A 72 -31.75 -9.42 -20.38
C GLN A 72 -31.45 -10.87 -20.81
N SER A 73 -31.54 -11.77 -19.83
CA SER A 73 -31.69 -13.23 -19.98
C SER A 73 -30.57 -14.00 -20.71
N GLY A 74 -29.60 -14.49 -19.94
CA GLY A 74 -28.78 -15.65 -20.28
C GLY A 74 -28.91 -16.71 -19.17
N PRO A 75 -28.92 -18.02 -19.50
CA PRO A 75 -29.15 -19.07 -18.51
C PRO A 75 -28.03 -19.07 -17.45
N GLY A 76 -28.45 -19.05 -16.19
CA GLY A 76 -27.59 -18.99 -15.02
C GLY A 76 -26.61 -20.16 -14.97
N TRP A 77 -25.40 -19.84 -14.50
CA TRP A 77 -24.27 -20.75 -14.32
C TRP A 77 -24.66 -22.06 -13.64
N ASN A 78 -24.42 -23.19 -14.32
CA ASN A 78 -24.58 -24.53 -13.75
C ASN A 78 -23.22 -24.98 -13.19
N ILE A 79 -23.11 -25.03 -11.86
CA ILE A 79 -21.94 -25.56 -11.16
C ILE A 79 -22.26 -27.01 -10.82
N VAL A 80 -21.53 -27.94 -11.45
CA VAL A 80 -21.55 -29.39 -11.21
C VAL A 80 -20.49 -29.78 -10.19
#